data_AF-A0A357B2J1-F1
#
_entry.id   AF-A0A357B2J1-F1
#
_cell.length_a   1.000
_cell.length_b   1.000
_cell.length_c   1.000
_cell.angle_alpha   90.00
_cell.angle_beta   90.00
_cell.angle_gamma   90.00
#
_symmetry.space_group_name_H-M   'P 1'
#
loop_
_entity.id
_entity.type
_entity.pdbx_description
1 polymer ?
#
loop_
_entity_poly.entity_id
_entity_poly.type
_entity_poly.pdbx_seq_one_letter_code
_entity_poly.pdbx_strand_id
1 'polypeptide(L)'
;MKFPSKETIARLRAEYPAGTRIELVSMDDPYSKLRPGDRGSVTGVDDTGTIFAKWDRGSGLGIVYGVDQIRRVEPEIRYETGADFFRDAAVSHGMEEALGICG
;
A
#
# COMPACT_ATOMS: atom_id res chain seq x y z
N MET A 1 0.73 19.73 -17.32
CA MET A 1 1.03 18.60 -16.41
C MET A 1 2.45 18.14 -16.66
N LYS A 2 3.29 18.10 -15.61
CA LYS A 2 4.60 17.43 -15.69
C LYS A 2 4.36 15.97 -15.36
N PHE A 3 4.56 15.09 -16.33
CA PHE A 3 4.48 13.66 -16.07
C PHE A 3 5.76 13.22 -15.33
N PRO A 4 5.65 12.38 -14.29
CA PRO A 4 6.80 11.82 -13.61
C PRO A 4 7.64 10.96 -14.57
N SER A 5 8.95 10.91 -14.33
CA SER A 5 9.86 10.06 -15.11
C SER A 5 9.51 8.57 -14.93
N LYS A 6 9.87 7.74 -15.91
CA LYS A 6 9.67 6.27 -15.83
C LYS A 6 10.27 5.66 -14.56
N GLU A 7 11.41 6.17 -14.11
CA GLU A 7 12.05 5.74 -12.86
C GLU A 7 11.18 6.05 -11.62
N THR A 8 10.54 7.22 -11.59
CA THR A 8 9.59 7.58 -10.53
C THR A 8 8.38 6.66 -10.54
N ILE A 9 7.84 6.34 -11.72
CA ILE A 9 6.71 5.41 -11.85
C ILE A 9 7.11 4.01 -11.37
N ALA A 10 8.30 3.53 -11.74
CA ALA A 10 8.82 2.25 -11.27
C ALA A 10 8.97 2.22 -9.74
N ARG A 11 9.47 3.32 -9.14
CA ARG A 11 9.56 3.45 -7.68
C ARG A 11 8.18 3.43 -7.02
N LEU A 12 7.19 4.13 -7.58
CA LEU A 12 5.83 4.13 -7.07
C LEU A 12 5.19 2.74 -7.14
N ARG A 13 5.39 2.01 -8.24
CA ARG A 13 4.93 0.63 -8.40
C ARG A 13 5.58 -0.31 -7.36
N ALA A 14 6.85 -0.08 -7.02
CA ALA A 14 7.56 -0.85 -6.00
C ALA A 14 7.13 -0.48 -4.56
N GLU A 15 6.85 0.80 -4.31
CA GLU A 15 6.44 1.30 -2.99
C GLU A 15 4.97 1.02 -2.67
N TYR A 16 4.11 1.04 -3.69
CA TYR A 16 2.68 0.79 -3.60
C TYR A 16 2.25 -0.35 -4.54
N PRO A 17 2.65 -1.60 -4.25
CA PRO A 17 2.14 -2.75 -4.98
C PRO A 17 0.63 -2.93 -4.75
N ALA A 18 -0.04 -3.62 -5.67
CA ALA A 18 -1.45 -3.95 -5.52
C ALA A 18 -1.69 -4.74 -4.22
N GLY A 19 -2.75 -4.38 -3.49
CA GLY A 19 -3.06 -4.90 -2.16
C GLY A 19 -2.48 -4.07 -1.01
N THR A 20 -1.57 -3.13 -1.27
CA THR A 20 -1.02 -2.25 -0.22
C THR A 20 -2.13 -1.45 0.43
N ARG A 21 -2.16 -1.47 1.76
CA ARG A 21 -3.10 -0.69 2.54
C ARG A 21 -2.62 0.75 2.68
N ILE A 22 -3.50 1.69 2.38
CA ILE A 22 -3.21 3.11 2.42
C ILE A 22 -4.30 3.88 3.16
N GLU A 23 -3.93 5.05 3.66
CA GLU A 23 -4.85 6.01 4.27
C GLU A 23 -4.65 7.38 3.64
N LEU A 24 -5.75 8.06 3.36
CA LEU A 24 -5.75 9.40 2.80
C LEU A 24 -5.28 10.40 3.85
N VAL A 25 -4.25 11.19 3.54
CA VAL A 25 -3.77 12.26 4.40
C VAL A 25 -4.38 13.59 3.96
N SER A 26 -4.33 13.88 2.66
CA SER A 26 -4.91 15.08 2.07
C SER A 26 -5.26 14.83 0.61
N MET A 27 -6.35 15.44 0.16
CA MET A 27 -6.82 15.37 -1.22
C MET A 27 -7.20 16.76 -1.69
N ASP A 28 -6.74 17.11 -2.89
CA ASP A 28 -7.08 18.38 -3.55
C ASP A 28 -8.22 18.16 -4.56
N ASP A 29 -9.37 17.65 -4.09
CA ASP A 29 -10.55 17.45 -4.93
C ASP A 29 -11.84 17.87 -4.18
N PRO A 30 -12.54 18.93 -4.61
CA PRO A 30 -13.73 19.44 -3.93
C PRO A 30 -14.99 18.59 -4.17
N TYR A 31 -14.95 17.61 -5.08
CA TYR A 31 -16.08 16.73 -5.40
C TYR A 31 -15.94 15.34 -4.78
N SER A 32 -14.77 15.04 -4.22
CA SER A 32 -14.46 13.78 -3.57
C SER A 32 -15.24 13.66 -2.27
N LYS A 33 -15.79 12.46 -2.05
CA LYS A 33 -16.42 12.08 -0.79
C LYS A 33 -15.41 11.61 0.25
N LEU A 34 -14.14 11.47 -0.14
CA LEU A 34 -13.09 10.99 0.73
C LEU A 34 -12.65 12.09 1.68
N ARG A 35 -12.34 11.70 2.92
CA ARG A 35 -11.78 12.60 3.92
C ARG A 35 -10.44 12.07 4.42
N PRO A 36 -9.55 12.95 4.91
CA PRO A 36 -8.36 12.53 5.65
C PRO A 36 -8.73 11.48 6.71
N GLY A 37 -7.98 10.38 6.75
CA GLY A 37 -8.24 9.21 7.59
C GLY A 37 -9.05 8.10 6.92
N ASP A 38 -9.64 8.32 5.75
CA ASP A 38 -10.28 7.24 4.99
C ASP A 38 -9.21 6.25 4.49
N ARG A 39 -9.53 4.97 4.57
CA ARG A 39 -8.64 3.87 4.20
C ARG A 39 -9.05 3.24 2.89
N GLY A 40 -8.05 2.73 2.18
CA GLY A 40 -8.21 2.07 0.90
C GLY A 40 -7.11 1.08 0.64
N SER A 41 -7.28 0.28 -0.40
CA SER A 41 -6.30 -0.69 -0.86
C SER A 41 -5.90 -0.37 -2.29
N VAL A 42 -4.60 -0.30 -2.54
CA VAL A 42 -4.06 -0.02 -3.87
C VAL A 42 -4.46 -1.14 -4.83
N THR A 43 -5.01 -0.79 -5.98
CA THR A 43 -5.35 -1.72 -7.06
C THR A 43 -4.28 -1.75 -8.14
N GLY A 44 -3.54 -0.66 -8.31
CA GLY A 44 -2.45 -0.56 -9.28
C GLY A 44 -1.92 0.85 -9.41
N VAL A 45 -0.86 1.01 -10.20
CA VAL A 45 -0.30 2.33 -10.58
C VAL A 45 -0.27 2.38 -12.10
N ASP A 46 -0.79 3.45 -12.68
CA ASP A 46 -0.82 3.65 -14.13
C ASP A 46 0.49 4.27 -14.63
N ASP A 47 0.67 4.26 -15.96
CA ASP A 47 1.87 4.78 -16.63
C ASP A 47 2.01 6.31 -16.55
N THR A 48 1.00 6.99 -15.99
CA THR A 48 1.03 8.42 -15.67
C THR A 48 1.54 8.71 -14.25
N GLY A 49 1.76 7.67 -13.43
CA GLY A 49 2.13 7.80 -12.02
C GLY A 49 0.94 8.03 -11.07
N THR A 50 -0.29 7.84 -11.56
CA THR A 50 -1.49 7.84 -10.73
C THR A 50 -1.63 6.50 -10.02
N ILE A 51 -1.76 6.52 -8.70
CA ILE A 51 -2.01 5.33 -7.89
C ILE A 51 -3.51 5.13 -7.81
N PHE A 52 -4.00 4.02 -8.31
CA PHE A 52 -5.40 3.63 -8.17
C PHE A 52 -5.57 2.88 -6.87
N ALA A 53 -6.57 3.30 -6.09
CA ALA A 53 -6.95 2.63 -4.87
C ALA A 53 -8.46 2.44 -4.82
N LYS A 54 -8.84 1.28 -4.30
CA LYS A 54 -10.21 0.98 -3.91
C LYS A 54 -10.38 1.41 -2.47
N TRP A 55 -11.09 2.51 -2.26
CA TRP A 55 -11.38 3.03 -0.93
C TRP A 55 -12.54 2.27 -0.30
N ASP A 56 -12.48 2.01 1.01
CA ASP A 56 -13.51 1.24 1.73
C ASP A 56 -14.89 1.88 1.66
N ARG A 57 -14.92 3.21 1.56
CA ARG A 57 -16.14 4.01 1.38
C ARG A 57 -16.78 3.84 -0.01
N GLY A 58 -16.24 2.95 -0.85
CA GLY A 58 -16.75 2.65 -2.19
C GLY A 58 -16.29 3.64 -3.26
N SER A 59 -15.32 4.51 -2.95
CA SER A 59 -14.72 5.40 -3.94
C SER A 59 -13.64 4.67 -4.74
N GLY A 60 -13.60 4.85 -6.05
CA GLY A 60 -12.54 4.35 -6.94
C GLY A 60 -11.61 5.46 -7.40
N LEU A 61 -11.35 6.45 -6.54
CA LEU A 61 -10.64 7.66 -6.91
C LEU A 61 -9.12 7.41 -6.94
N GLY A 62 -8.48 7.85 -8.03
CA GLY A 62 -7.04 7.80 -8.20
C GLY A 62 -6.34 8.89 -7.42
N ILE A 63 -5.14 8.59 -6.93
CA ILE A 63 -4.24 9.47 -6.18
C ILE A 63 -3.16 9.93 -7.13
N VAL A 64 -3.08 11.24 -7.36
CA VAL A 64 -2.11 11.85 -8.26
C VAL A 64 -0.83 12.18 -7.50
N TYR A 65 0.29 11.60 -7.94
CA TYR A 65 1.59 11.85 -7.33
C TYR A 65 1.96 13.35 -7.38
N GLY A 66 2.23 13.93 -6.21
CA GLY A 66 2.61 15.33 -6.06
C GLY A 66 1.45 16.32 -5.90
N VAL A 67 0.19 15.83 -5.99
CA VAL A 67 -1.02 16.61 -5.70
C VAL A 67 -1.68 16.05 -4.44
N ASP A 68 -1.95 14.75 -4.44
CA ASP A 68 -2.59 14.06 -3.33
C ASP A 68 -1.54 13.48 -2.38
N GLN A 69 -1.90 13.40 -1.09
CA GLN A 69 -1.06 12.82 -0.05
C GLN A 69 -1.73 11.59 0.56
N ILE A 70 -1.01 10.48 0.53
CA ILE A 70 -1.39 9.21 1.15
C ILE A 70 -0.27 8.71 2.04
N ARG A 71 -0.63 7.92 3.05
CA ARG A 71 0.32 7.16 3.86
C ARG A 71 0.06 5.67 3.72
N ARG A 72 1.14 4.88 3.71
CA ARG A 72 1.01 3.42 3.86
C ARG A 72 0.57 3.11 5.28
N VAL A 73 -0.40 2.22 5.40
CA VAL A 73 -0.81 1.65 6.67
C VAL A 73 -0.26 0.25 6.69
N GLU A 74 0.64 -0.03 7.62
CA GLU A 74 1.05 -1.42 7.83
C GLU A 74 -0.17 -2.22 8.27
N PRO A 75 -0.38 -3.44 7.74
CA PRO A 75 -1.41 -4.30 8.30
C PRO A 75 -1.10 -4.49 9.79
N GLU A 76 -2.11 -4.37 10.65
CA GLU A 76 -1.98 -4.88 12.02
C GLU A 76 -1.74 -6.38 11.91
N ILE A 77 -0.47 -6.81 12.06
CA ILE A 77 -0.15 -8.23 12.04
C ILE A 77 -0.65 -8.82 13.36
N ARG A 78 -1.81 -9.48 13.29
CA ARG A 78 -2.34 -10.25 14.41
C ARG A 78 -1.87 -11.68 14.27
N TYR A 79 -0.79 -12.02 14.94
CA TYR A 79 -0.34 -13.40 15.05
C TYR A 79 -1.33 -14.19 15.90
N GLU A 80 -2.06 -15.11 15.28
CA GLU A 80 -3.02 -15.97 15.99
C GLU A 80 -2.29 -17.00 16.87
N THR A 81 -1.06 -17.35 16.50
CA THR A 81 -0.21 -18.31 17.21
C THR A 81 1.24 -17.87 17.20
N GLY A 82 2.04 -18.35 18.16
CA GLY A 82 3.48 -18.12 18.16
C GLY A 82 4.18 -18.65 16.89
N ALA A 83 3.64 -19.70 16.26
CA ALA A 83 4.18 -20.25 15.01
C ALA A 83 4.01 -19.28 13.82
N ASP A 84 2.93 -18.51 13.81
CA ASP A 84 2.68 -17.48 12.78
C ASP A 84 3.69 -16.33 12.91
N PHE A 85 3.99 -15.92 14.15
CA PHE A 85 5.06 -14.96 14.45
C PHE A 85 6.43 -15.46 14.00
N PHE A 86 6.81 -16.70 14.36
CA PHE A 86 8.11 -17.24 13.97
C PHE A 86 8.24 -17.42 12.46
N ARG A 87 7.16 -17.77 11.76
CA ARG A 87 7.16 -17.88 10.29
C ARG A 87 7.35 -16.52 9.63
N ASP A 88 6.61 -15.51 10.05
CA ASP A 88 6.73 -14.15 9.53
C ASP A 88 8.12 -13.55 9.81
N ALA A 89 8.65 -13.75 11.02
CA ALA A 89 10.00 -13.34 11.38
C ALA A 89 11.07 -14.10 10.58
N ALA A 90 10.92 -15.41 10.38
CA ALA A 90 11.86 -16.22 9.59
C ALA A 90 11.87 -15.80 8.12
N VAL A 91 10.72 -15.50 7.51
CA VAL A 91 10.63 -14.99 6.13
C VAL A 91 11.23 -13.58 6.04
N SER A 92 10.92 -12.70 6.98
CA SER A 92 11.43 -11.32 6.99
C SER A 92 12.95 -11.23 7.17
N HIS A 93 13.56 -12.19 7.86
CA HIS A 93 15.01 -12.26 8.09
C HIS A 93 15.75 -13.29 7.21
N GLY A 94 15.08 -13.91 6.23
CA GLY A 94 15.71 -14.88 5.32
C GLY A 94 16.24 -16.15 6.03
N MET A 95 15.58 -16.56 7.11
CA MET A 95 15.89 -17.77 7.91
C MET A 95 14.89 -18.91 7.62
N GLU A 96 14.50 -19.08 6.36
CA GLU A 96 13.49 -20.07 5.95
C GLU A 96 13.92 -21.52 6.29
N GLU A 97 15.22 -21.80 6.35
CA GLU A 97 15.76 -23.13 6.70
C GLU A 97 15.58 -23.51 8.19
N ALA A 98 15.26 -22.55 9.06
CA ALA A 98 15.00 -22.82 10.48
C ALA A 98 13.59 -23.41 10.73
N LEU A 99 12.69 -23.34 9.74
CA LEU A 99 11.32 -23.87 9.84
C LEU A 99 11.26 -25.40 9.88
N GLY A 100 12.37 -26.10 9.60
CA GLY A 100 12.45 -27.57 9.55
C GLY A 100 13.00 -28.27 10.79
N ILE A 101 13.27 -27.58 11.91
CA ILE A 101 14.08 -28.14 13.01
C ILE A 101 13.24 -28.72 14.18
N CYS A 102 11.92 -28.53 14.21
CA CYS A 102 11.06 -29.22 15.19
C CYS A 102 10.36 -30.42 14.53
N GLY A 103 10.90 -31.61 14.80
CA GLY A 103 10.18 -32.89 14.66
C GLY A 103 9.16 -33.12 15.77
#